data_AF-A0A9P3FBR0-F1
#
_entry.id   AF-A0A9P3FBR0-F1
#
_cell.length_a   1.000
_cell.length_b   1.000
_cell.length_c   1.000
_cell.angle_alpha   90.00
_cell.angle_beta   90.00
_cell.angle_gamma   90.00
#
_symmetry.space_group_name_H-M   'P 1'
#
loop_
_entity.id
_entity.type
_entity.pdbx_description
1 polymer ?
#
loop_
_entity_poly.entity_id
_entity_poly.type
_entity_poly.pdbx_seq_one_letter_code
_entity_poly.pdbx_strand_id
1 'polypeptide(L)'
;MGGGGGHGGAGLKDINDPHRLVKGEWGDPRSLRQKGIVTYAISGNRVDPLAGTFKAAIFNTFRRTRGQILYWGIPMFVAYSAMQWATERNEYLNSKAGIAEYGGEE
;
A
#
# COMPACT_ATOMS: atom_id res chain seq x y z
N MET A 1 -34.93 -13.41 -33.93
CA MET A 1 -33.52 -12.97 -33.84
C MET A 1 -33.44 -11.93 -32.73
N GLY A 2 -32.59 -12.20 -31.74
CA GLY A 2 -32.74 -11.78 -30.34
C GLY A 2 -32.72 -10.28 -30.10
N GLY A 3 -33.58 -9.86 -29.17
CA GLY A 3 -33.87 -8.47 -28.85
C GLY A 3 -32.69 -7.74 -28.21
N GLY A 4 -32.51 -6.48 -28.63
CA GLY A 4 -31.54 -5.56 -28.07
C GLY A 4 -31.83 -5.28 -26.60
N GLY A 5 -30.96 -5.75 -25.72
CA GLY A 5 -30.94 -5.35 -24.33
C GLY A 5 -30.43 -3.92 -24.21
N GLY A 6 -31.35 -2.97 -24.09
CA GLY A 6 -31.02 -1.58 -23.79
C GLY A 6 -30.26 -1.50 -22.46
N HIS A 7 -28.99 -1.07 -22.51
CA HIS A 7 -28.23 -0.71 -21.33
C HIS A 7 -28.70 0.65 -20.81
N GLY A 8 -29.85 0.65 -20.16
CA GLY A 8 -30.24 1.70 -19.22
C GLY A 8 -29.34 1.60 -17.99
N GLY A 9 -28.75 2.71 -17.57
CA GLY A 9 -27.83 2.75 -16.42
C GLY A 9 -28.42 2.07 -15.18
N ALA A 10 -27.55 1.41 -14.41
CA ALA A 10 -27.90 0.58 -13.26
C ALA A 10 -28.98 1.23 -12.38
N GLY A 11 -30.15 0.59 -12.31
CA GLY A 11 -31.20 0.96 -11.38
C GLY A 11 -30.80 0.58 -9.95
N LEU A 12 -31.44 1.19 -8.93
CA LEU A 12 -31.12 0.93 -7.52
C LEU A 12 -31.16 -0.57 -7.16
N LYS A 13 -32.03 -1.34 -7.82
CA LYS A 13 -32.14 -2.80 -7.70
C LYS A 13 -30.90 -3.57 -8.17
N ASP A 14 -30.16 -3.01 -9.13
CA ASP A 14 -29.02 -3.63 -9.78
C ASP A 14 -27.71 -3.42 -8.98
N ILE A 15 -27.72 -2.49 -8.01
CA ILE A 15 -26.60 -2.18 -7.11
C ILE A 15 -26.56 -3.15 -5.92
N ASN A 16 -27.71 -3.66 -5.49
CA ASN A 16 -27.86 -4.50 -4.29
C ASN A 16 -27.87 -6.01 -4.58
N ASP A 17 -27.46 -6.44 -5.77
CA ASP A 17 -27.37 -7.86 -6.12
C ASP A 17 -26.07 -8.48 -5.54
N PRO A 18 -26.16 -9.46 -4.62
CA PRO A 18 -25.01 -10.08 -3.97
C PRO A 18 -24.17 -10.96 -4.90
N HIS A 19 -24.67 -11.36 -6.08
CA HIS A 19 -23.96 -12.20 -7.04
C HIS A 19 -23.32 -11.40 -8.18
N ARG A 20 -23.41 -10.06 -8.14
CA ARG A 20 -22.89 -9.19 -9.20
C ARG A 20 -21.39 -8.94 -9.02
N LEU A 21 -20.63 -9.06 -10.11
CA LEU A 21 -19.23 -8.62 -10.16
C LEU A 21 -19.15 -7.12 -9.81
N VAL A 22 -18.33 -6.78 -8.81
CA VAL A 22 -18.13 -5.42 -8.28
C VAL A 22 -17.51 -4.49 -9.32
N LYS A 23 -16.73 -5.03 -10.28
CA LYS A 23 -16.12 -4.26 -11.36
C LYS A 23 -17.08 -4.08 -12.54
N GLY A 24 -17.25 -2.84 -12.98
CA GLY A 24 -17.99 -2.47 -14.20
C GLY A 24 -17.12 -2.31 -15.44
N GLU A 25 -17.80 -1.99 -16.55
CA GLU A 25 -17.22 -1.67 -17.85
C GLU A 25 -17.49 -0.21 -18.23
N TRP A 26 -16.93 0.25 -19.35
CA TRP A 26 -17.24 1.58 -19.88
C TRP A 26 -18.74 1.71 -20.18
N GLY A 27 -19.35 2.81 -19.71
CA GLY A 27 -20.80 3.05 -19.84
C GLY A 27 -21.65 2.47 -18.70
N ASP A 28 -21.19 1.42 -18.01
CA ASP A 28 -21.77 0.94 -16.75
C ASP A 28 -20.65 0.60 -15.76
N PRO A 29 -20.05 1.61 -15.09
CA PRO A 29 -18.97 1.40 -14.14
C PRO A 29 -19.43 0.76 -12.83
N ARG A 30 -20.73 0.47 -12.68
CA ARG A 30 -21.34 -0.15 -11.48
C ARG A 30 -21.10 0.65 -10.19
N SER A 31 -20.75 1.92 -10.33
CA SER A 31 -20.61 2.89 -9.24
C SER A 31 -21.95 3.55 -8.94
N LEU A 32 -22.01 4.26 -7.81
CA LEU A 32 -23.14 5.11 -7.48
C LEU A 32 -23.38 6.15 -8.58
N ARG A 33 -24.65 6.48 -8.81
CA ARG A 33 -25.03 7.47 -9.83
C ARG A 33 -24.46 8.84 -9.45
N GLN A 34 -23.65 9.42 -10.33
CA GLN A 34 -23.03 10.73 -10.14
C GLN A 34 -23.77 11.78 -10.98
N LYS A 35 -24.15 12.91 -10.36
CA LYS A 35 -24.80 14.04 -11.04
C LYS A 35 -24.23 15.33 -10.47
N GLY A 36 -23.90 16.31 -11.33
CA GLY A 36 -23.46 17.64 -10.91
C GLY A 36 -21.95 17.79 -10.63
N ILE A 37 -21.14 16.77 -10.89
CA ILE A 37 -19.68 16.85 -10.79
C ILE A 37 -19.13 17.30 -12.14
N VAL A 38 -18.34 18.39 -12.15
CA VAL A 38 -17.67 18.91 -13.34
C VAL A 38 -16.16 18.79 -13.14
N THR A 39 -15.49 18.10 -14.06
CA THR A 39 -14.04 17.89 -14.03
C THR A 39 -13.37 18.65 -15.15
N TYR A 40 -12.32 19.40 -14.83
CA TYR A 40 -11.52 20.14 -15.80
C TYR A 40 -10.15 19.47 -15.95
N ALA A 41 -9.63 19.44 -17.18
CA ALA A 41 -8.31 18.92 -17.49
C ALA A 41 -7.63 19.77 -18.58
N ILE A 42 -6.31 19.78 -18.57
CA ILE A 42 -5.47 20.44 -19.59
C ILE A 42 -4.77 19.33 -20.40
N SER A 43 -4.58 19.55 -21.70
CA SER A 43 -3.81 18.63 -22.55
C SER A 43 -2.38 18.45 -22.03
N GLY A 44 -1.88 17.21 -22.00
CA GLY A 44 -0.55 16.86 -21.53
C GLY A 44 0.58 17.58 -22.28
N ASN A 45 0.36 17.92 -23.55
CA ASN A 45 1.35 18.64 -24.38
C ASN A 45 1.42 20.14 -24.05
N ARG A 46 0.55 20.63 -23.15
CA ARG A 46 0.47 22.04 -22.73
C ARG A 46 0.92 22.23 -21.28
N VAL A 47 1.46 21.19 -20.64
CA VAL A 47 2.04 21.26 -19.30
C VAL A 47 3.49 20.78 -19.35
N ASP A 48 4.34 21.34 -18.50
CA ASP A 48 5.67 20.79 -18.27
C ASP A 48 5.53 19.58 -17.33
N PRO A 49 5.91 18.36 -17.76
CA PRO A 49 5.71 17.13 -16.99
C PRO A 49 6.56 17.07 -15.71
N LEU A 50 7.66 17.82 -15.62
CA LEU A 50 8.58 17.79 -14.47
C LEU A 50 8.57 19.06 -13.64
N ALA A 51 7.74 20.04 -13.99
CA ALA A 51 7.61 21.29 -13.26
C ALA A 51 7.33 21.04 -11.77
N GLY A 52 8.21 21.57 -10.91
CA GLY A 52 8.06 21.51 -9.45
C GLY A 52 8.26 20.13 -8.82
N THR A 53 8.67 19.12 -9.59
CA THR A 53 8.86 17.74 -9.09
C THR A 53 9.87 17.65 -7.96
N PHE A 54 10.96 18.40 -7.99
CA PHE A 54 11.99 18.34 -6.95
C PHE A 54 11.47 18.80 -5.57
N LYS A 55 10.86 20.01 -5.53
CA LYS A 55 10.24 20.55 -4.31
C LYS A 55 9.08 19.65 -3.85
N ALA A 56 8.25 19.20 -4.78
CA ALA A 56 7.14 18.31 -4.47
C ALA A 56 7.66 16.98 -3.91
N ALA A 57 8.64 16.35 -4.54
CA ALA A 57 9.19 15.06 -4.14
C ALA A 57 9.74 15.11 -2.72
N ILE A 58 10.60 16.06 -2.39
CA ILE A 58 11.22 16.13 -1.05
C ILE A 58 10.17 16.33 0.04
N PHE A 59 9.36 17.38 -0.05
CA PHE A 59 8.43 17.73 1.03
C PHE A 59 7.23 16.77 1.11
N ASN A 60 6.72 16.30 -0.03
CA ASN A 60 5.63 15.33 -0.04
C ASN A 60 6.09 13.96 0.45
N THR A 61 7.30 13.52 0.08
CA THR A 61 7.84 12.24 0.54
C THR A 61 8.07 12.29 2.04
N PHE A 62 8.73 13.33 2.56
CA PHE A 62 8.92 13.48 4.01
C PHE A 62 7.59 13.47 4.77
N ARG A 63 6.59 14.24 4.30
CA ARG A 63 5.26 14.30 4.92
C ARG A 63 4.53 12.94 4.90
N ARG A 64 4.72 12.13 3.86
CA ARG A 64 4.13 10.78 3.77
C ARG A 64 4.88 9.77 4.65
N THR A 65 6.20 9.80 4.63
CA THR A 65 7.05 8.88 5.41
C THR A 65 6.89 9.11 6.91
N ARG A 66 6.82 10.35 7.39
CA ARG A 66 6.68 10.63 8.84
C ARG A 66 5.41 10.04 9.47
N GLY A 67 4.33 9.88 8.69
CA GLY A 67 3.08 9.29 9.21
C GLY A 67 3.13 7.76 9.27
N GLN A 68 4.08 7.15 8.57
CA GLN A 68 4.20 5.69 8.43
C GLN A 68 5.44 5.12 9.12
N ILE A 69 6.45 5.96 9.40
CA ILE A 69 7.76 5.54 9.90
C ILE A 69 7.67 4.72 11.19
N LEU A 70 6.71 4.99 12.07
CA LEU A 70 6.58 4.23 13.32
C LEU A 70 5.99 2.84 13.11
N TYR A 71 5.14 2.64 12.09
CA TYR A 71 4.50 1.35 11.86
C TYR A 71 5.47 0.29 11.35
N TRP A 72 6.45 0.67 10.54
CA TRP A 72 7.43 -0.26 10.00
C TRP A 72 8.82 -0.07 10.60
N GLY A 73 9.19 1.17 10.96
CA GLY A 73 10.50 1.49 11.51
C GLY A 73 10.72 0.90 12.90
N ILE A 74 9.71 0.89 13.77
CA ILE A 74 9.82 0.27 15.11
C ILE A 74 10.02 -1.26 14.99
N PRO A 75 9.18 -2.02 14.26
CA PRO A 75 9.41 -3.45 14.06
C PRO A 75 10.78 -3.76 13.44
N MET A 76 11.22 -3.00 12.45
CA MET A 76 12.54 -3.19 11.82
C MET A 76 13.68 -2.95 12.81
N PHE A 77 13.58 -1.91 13.64
CA PHE A 77 14.58 -1.62 14.66
C PHE A 77 14.66 -2.75 15.70
N VAL A 78 13.51 -3.21 16.21
CA VAL A 78 13.45 -4.31 17.17
C VAL A 78 13.98 -5.62 16.59
N ALA A 79 13.62 -5.93 15.34
CA ALA A 79 14.13 -7.12 14.65
C ALA A 79 15.65 -7.07 14.50
N TYR A 80 16.19 -5.90 14.12
CA TYR A 80 17.63 -5.72 13.99
C TYR A 80 18.36 -5.88 15.32
N SER A 81 17.85 -5.28 16.41
CA SER A 81 18.46 -5.42 17.74
C SER A 81 18.40 -6.86 18.25
N ALA A 82 17.29 -7.56 18.03
CA ALA A 82 17.15 -8.95 18.44
C ALA A 82 18.11 -9.88 17.66
N MET A 83 18.28 -9.61 16.36
CA MET A 83 19.22 -10.35 15.51
C MET A 83 20.67 -10.12 15.95
N GLN A 84 21.07 -8.86 16.23
CA GLN A 84 22.41 -8.56 16.75
C GLN A 84 22.70 -9.30 18.06
N TRP A 85 21.76 -9.23 19.01
CA TRP A 85 21.88 -9.98 20.27
C TRP A 85 21.98 -11.49 20.04
N ALA A 86 21.17 -12.05 19.14
CA ALA A 86 21.19 -13.47 18.84
C ALA A 86 22.52 -13.92 18.24
N THR A 87 23.11 -13.12 17.33
CA THR A 87 24.42 -13.38 16.73
C THR A 87 25.53 -13.35 17.78
N GLU A 88 25.60 -12.27 18.58
CA GLU A 88 26.63 -12.14 19.63
C GLU A 88 26.52 -13.27 20.66
N ARG A 89 25.29 -13.62 21.07
CA ARG A 89 25.05 -14.71 22.02
C ARG A 89 25.45 -16.06 21.42
N ASN A 90 25.17 -16.30 20.14
CA ASN A 90 25.56 -17.54 19.46
C ASN A 90 27.08 -17.67 19.35
N GLU A 91 27.77 -16.60 18.97
CA GLU A 91 29.24 -16.57 18.89
C GLU A 91 29.87 -16.77 20.27
N TYR A 92 29.34 -16.12 21.30
CA TYR A 92 29.83 -16.26 22.66
C TYR A 92 29.67 -17.70 23.18
N LEU A 93 28.52 -18.34 22.98
CA LEU A 93 28.29 -19.73 23.41
C LEU A 93 29.21 -20.73 22.70
N ASN A 94 29.54 -20.49 21.44
CA ASN A 94 30.49 -21.30 20.68
C ASN A 94 31.96 -20.91 20.93
N SER A 95 32.22 -19.91 21.76
CA SER A 95 33.57 -19.50 22.15
C SER A 95 34.10 -20.38 23.29
N LYS A 96 35.43 -20.42 23.45
CA LYS A 96 36.07 -21.17 24.54
C LYS A 96 35.61 -20.71 25.93
N ALA A 97 35.38 -19.41 26.10
CA ALA A 97 34.89 -18.85 27.36
C ALA A 97 33.44 -19.28 27.63
N GLY A 98 32.58 -19.23 26.61
CA GLY A 98 31.18 -19.66 26.72
C GLY A 98 31.04 -21.16 26.97
N ILE A 99 31.87 -22.00 26.35
CA ILE A 99 31.89 -23.45 26.62
C ILE A 99 32.36 -23.73 28.06
N ALA A 100 33.34 -22.98 28.57
CA ALA A 100 33.79 -23.15 29.96
C ALA A 100 32.75 -22.72 30.99
N GLU A 101 31.91 -21.74 30.66
CA GLU A 101 30.88 -21.19 31.56
C GLU A 101 29.54 -21.95 31.49
N TYR A 102 29.12 -22.40 30.29
CA TYR A 102 27.81 -23.02 30.06
C TYR A 102 27.87 -24.48 29.58
N GLY A 103 29.06 -25.02 29.27
CA GLY A 103 29.21 -26.38 28.71
C GLY A 103 29.14 -27.51 29.74
N GLY A 104 29.00 -27.20 31.04
CA GLY A 104 28.93 -28.17 32.13
C GLY A 104 27.61 -28.18 32.90
N GLU A 105 26.59 -27.45 32.45
CA GLU A 105 25.28 -27.36 33.12
C GLU A 105 24.25 -28.42 32.63
N GLU A 106 24.71 -29.59 32.16
CA GLU A 106 23.87 -30.79 31.98
C GLU A 106 23.95 -31.75 33.18
#